data_AF-A0A848SX97-F1
#
_entry.id   AF-A0A848SX97-F1
#
_cell.length_a   1.000
_cell.length_b   1.000
_cell.length_c   1.000
_cell.angle_alpha   90.00
_cell.angle_beta   90.00
_cell.angle_gamma   90.00
#
_symmetry.space_group_name_H-M   'P 1'
#
loop_
_entity.id
_entity.type
_entity.pdbx_description
1 polymer ?
#
loop_
_entity_poly.entity_id
_entity_poly.type
_entity_poly.pdbx_seq_one_letter_code
_entity_poly.pdbx_strand_id
1 'polypeptide(L)'
;AELFLYPAITRIRNVGEHGVAANRLSSDPRENTHSTLANPIERLFLAPNFVNYHCEHHHFAAVPPYNLPKLHRMLRDRGYYDGYDCTTQGYRAMLRKAVRSDEPVAIAS
;
A
#
# COMPACT_ATOMS: atom_id res chain seq x y z
N ALA A 1 -3.91 -20.67 -16.93
CA ALA A 1 -4.21 -19.65 -15.90
C ALA A 1 -3.13 -18.57 -15.80
N GLU A 2 -1.85 -18.89 -16.04
CA GLU A 2 -0.73 -17.94 -15.98
C GLU A 2 -0.83 -16.76 -16.96
N LEU A 3 -1.56 -16.91 -18.07
CA LEU A 3 -1.74 -15.83 -19.05
C LEU A 3 -2.72 -14.73 -18.61
N PHE A 4 -3.58 -14.98 -17.61
CA PHE A 4 -4.64 -14.03 -17.24
C PHE A 4 -4.66 -13.69 -15.75
N LEU A 5 -4.60 -14.69 -14.85
CA LEU A 5 -4.78 -14.46 -13.42
C LEU A 5 -3.53 -13.89 -12.76
N TYR A 6 -2.35 -14.43 -13.08
CA TYR A 6 -1.11 -13.96 -12.48
C TYR A 6 -0.80 -12.50 -12.87
N PRO A 7 -0.84 -12.09 -14.16
CA PRO A 7 -0.69 -10.69 -14.54
C PRO A 7 -1.74 -9.77 -13.93
N ALA A 8 -2.99 -10.24 -13.78
CA ALA A 8 -4.04 -9.44 -13.13
C ALA A 8 -3.72 -9.22 -11.65
N ILE A 9 -3.34 -10.26 -10.91
CA ILE A 9 -2.98 -10.17 -9.49
C ILE A 9 -1.78 -9.24 -9.31
N THR A 10 -0.71 -9.42 -10.10
CA THR A 10 0.48 -8.55 -10.01
C THR A 10 0.16 -7.10 -10.36
N ARG A 11 -0.73 -6.86 -11.33
CA ARG A 11 -1.17 -5.49 -11.67
C ARG A 11 -1.98 -4.86 -10.54
N ILE A 12 -2.92 -5.59 -9.95
CA ILE A 12 -3.71 -5.12 -8.81
C ILE A 12 -2.80 -4.79 -7.62
N ARG A 13 -1.79 -5.62 -7.35
CA ARG A 13 -0.79 -5.35 -6.32
C ARG A 13 0.04 -4.11 -6.62
N ASN A 14 0.60 -4.00 -7.81
CA ASN A 14 1.41 -2.85 -8.21
C ASN A 14 0.60 -1.54 -8.09
N VAL A 15 -0.69 -1.58 -8.43
CA VAL A 15 -1.60 -0.46 -8.21
C VAL A 15 -1.78 -0.16 -6.71
N GLY A 16 -1.93 -1.17 -5.86
CA GLY A 16 -2.02 -0.98 -4.41
C GLY A 16 -0.71 -0.57 -3.73
N GLU A 17 0.44 -0.84 -4.35
CA GLU A 17 1.79 -0.59 -3.81
C GLU A 17 2.30 0.80 -4.22
N HIS A 18 2.10 1.19 -5.49
CA HIS A 18 2.54 2.47 -6.03
C HIS A 18 1.44 3.21 -6.81
N GLY A 19 0.51 2.49 -7.46
CA GLY A 19 -0.65 3.02 -8.20
C GLY A 19 -1.31 4.22 -7.56
N VAL A 20 -1.69 4.04 -6.30
CA VAL A 20 -2.49 4.97 -5.50
C VAL A 20 -1.66 5.84 -4.54
N ALA A 21 -0.33 5.85 -4.69
CA ALA A 21 0.55 6.69 -3.90
C ALA A 21 0.37 8.16 -4.28
N ALA A 22 0.41 9.07 -3.30
CA ALA A 22 0.08 10.48 -3.47
C ALA A 22 1.08 11.24 -4.35
N ASN A 23 2.38 10.98 -4.18
CA ASN A 23 3.44 11.60 -4.97
C ASN A 23 4.59 10.61 -5.20
N ARG A 24 4.63 10.04 -6.39
CA ARG A 24 5.64 9.06 -6.82
C ARG A 24 7.07 9.61 -6.92
N LEU A 25 7.22 10.92 -7.07
CA LEU A 25 8.53 11.56 -7.18
C LEU A 25 9.12 11.92 -5.81
N SER A 26 8.32 11.79 -4.75
CA SER A 26 8.78 12.02 -3.38
C SER A 26 9.82 10.97 -2.97
N SER A 27 10.76 11.38 -2.13
CA SER A 27 11.68 10.46 -1.46
C SER A 27 11.09 9.85 -0.19
N ASP A 28 9.97 10.39 0.33
CA ASP A 28 9.28 9.86 1.49
C ASP A 28 8.48 8.60 1.10
N PRO A 29 8.74 7.43 1.72
CA PRO A 29 7.96 6.22 1.50
C PRO A 29 6.45 6.41 1.68
N ARG A 30 6.02 7.31 2.57
CA ARG A 30 4.60 7.58 2.82
C ARG A 30 3.93 8.34 1.68
N GLU A 31 4.69 8.89 0.74
CA GLU A 31 4.13 9.62 -0.40
C GLU A 31 4.30 8.85 -1.70
N ASN A 32 5.39 8.09 -1.85
CA ASN A 32 5.70 7.36 -3.08
C ASN A 32 5.26 5.88 -3.08
N THR A 33 4.84 5.35 -1.92
CA THR A 33 4.32 4.00 -1.76
C THR A 33 3.00 4.01 -0.97
N HIS A 34 2.33 2.87 -0.96
CA HIS A 34 1.08 2.70 -0.24
C HIS A 34 0.93 1.25 0.27
N SER A 35 0.38 1.09 1.47
CA SER A 35 0.09 -0.21 2.10
C SER A 35 -1.41 -0.52 2.08
N THR A 36 -1.77 -1.68 1.55
CA THR A 36 -3.15 -2.17 1.56
C THR A 36 -3.31 -3.15 2.71
N LEU A 37 -4.05 -2.81 3.76
CA LEU A 37 -4.22 -3.65 4.93
C LEU A 37 -5.20 -4.80 4.63
N ALA A 38 -4.65 -5.88 4.07
CA ALA A 38 -5.40 -7.02 3.58
C ALA A 38 -5.85 -7.95 4.72
N ASN A 39 -7.09 -8.42 4.65
CA ASN A 39 -7.57 -9.50 5.52
C ASN A 39 -6.93 -10.86 5.13
N PRO A 40 -7.07 -11.92 5.94
CA PRO A 40 -6.42 -13.21 5.66
C PRO A 40 -6.76 -13.82 4.29
N ILE A 41 -8.00 -13.64 3.81
CA ILE A 41 -8.45 -14.16 2.51
C ILE A 41 -7.82 -13.33 1.38
N GLU A 42 -7.91 -12.00 1.45
CA GLU A 42 -7.25 -11.11 0.49
C GLU A 42 -5.74 -11.36 0.44
N ARG A 43 -5.10 -11.58 1.59
CA ARG A 43 -3.68 -11.88 1.67
C ARG A 43 -3.33 -13.20 0.99
N LEU A 44 -4.18 -14.24 1.13
CA LEU A 44 -3.94 -15.53 0.49
C LEU A 44 -3.93 -15.43 -1.05
N PHE A 45 -4.86 -14.66 -1.62
CA PHE A 45 -5.04 -14.60 -3.09
C PHE A 45 -4.32 -13.44 -3.77
N LEU A 46 -4.19 -12.29 -3.11
CA LEU A 46 -3.67 -11.06 -3.71
C LEU A 46 -2.30 -10.65 -3.17
N ALA A 47 -1.96 -10.95 -1.92
CA ALA A 47 -0.71 -10.44 -1.34
C ALA A 47 -0.08 -11.42 -0.33
N PRO A 48 0.33 -12.61 -0.78
CA PRO A 48 0.98 -13.58 0.10
C PRO A 48 2.30 -12.99 0.65
N ASN A 49 2.81 -13.59 1.73
CA ASN A 49 4.08 -13.19 2.35
C ASN A 49 4.14 -11.74 2.85
N PHE A 50 3.00 -11.14 3.22
CA PHE A 50 2.94 -9.81 3.86
C PHE A 50 3.44 -8.64 2.99
N VAL A 51 3.55 -8.84 1.68
CA VAL A 51 3.93 -7.82 0.69
C VAL A 51 2.97 -6.63 0.64
N ASN A 52 1.75 -6.79 1.17
CA ASN A 52 0.76 -5.71 1.27
C ASN A 52 1.18 -4.58 2.22
N TYR A 53 2.17 -4.81 3.09
CA TYR A 53 2.81 -3.82 3.97
C TYR A 53 4.00 -3.16 3.25
N HIS A 54 3.72 -2.55 2.10
CA HIS A 54 4.74 -2.05 1.18
C HIS A 54 5.43 -0.78 1.68
N CYS A 55 4.68 0.15 2.26
CA CYS A 55 5.24 1.36 2.86
C CYS A 55 6.16 1.03 4.05
N GLU A 56 5.78 0.04 4.87
CA GLU A 56 6.62 -0.45 5.97
C GLU A 56 7.91 -1.08 5.45
N HIS A 57 7.83 -1.86 4.37
CA HIS A 57 8.99 -2.46 3.73
C HIS A 57 9.93 -1.39 3.16
N HIS A 58 9.40 -0.35 2.50
CA HIS A 58 10.22 0.75 2.00
C HIS A 58 10.85 1.59 3.11
N HIS A 59 10.18 1.72 4.26
CA HIS A 59 10.74 2.42 5.42
C HIS A 59 11.82 1.60 6.14
N PHE A 60 11.64 0.28 6.28
CA PHE A 60 12.58 -0.64 6.92
C PHE A 60 12.75 -1.95 6.16
N ALA A 61 13.46 -1.93 5.03
CA ALA A 61 13.60 -3.08 4.14
C ALA A 61 14.28 -4.31 4.76
N ALA A 62 15.05 -4.11 5.83
CA ALA A 62 15.72 -5.18 6.57
C ALA A 62 14.76 -6.00 7.45
N VAL A 63 13.53 -5.53 7.70
CA VAL A 63 12.56 -6.25 8.54
C VAL A 63 11.98 -7.42 7.75
N PRO A 64 12.07 -8.65 8.27
CA PRO A 64 11.47 -9.80 7.60
C PRO A 64 9.95 -9.62 7.40
N PRO A 65 9.37 -10.04 6.25
CA PRO A 65 7.98 -9.73 5.93
C PRO A 65 6.95 -10.16 6.99
N TYR A 66 7.17 -11.29 7.65
CA TYR A 66 6.30 -11.79 8.72
C TYR A 66 6.27 -10.91 9.97
N ASN A 67 7.22 -9.99 10.13
CA ASN A 67 7.25 -8.98 11.20
C ASN A 67 6.65 -7.64 10.76
N LEU A 68 6.36 -7.41 9.47
CA LEU A 68 5.78 -6.15 8.98
C LEU A 68 4.43 -5.79 9.63
N PRO A 69 3.52 -6.73 9.94
CA PRO A 69 2.30 -6.39 10.70
C PRO A 69 2.61 -5.82 12.09
N LYS A 70 3.66 -6.31 12.74
CA LYS A 70 4.10 -5.80 14.05
C LYS A 70 4.70 -4.41 13.89
N LEU A 71 5.54 -4.20 12.88
CA LEU A 71 6.10 -2.90 12.54
C LEU A 71 5.00 -1.87 12.22
N HIS A 72 4.02 -2.22 11.38
CA HIS A 72 2.88 -1.37 11.05
C HIS A 72 2.17 -0.86 12.30
N ARG A 73 1.85 -1.76 13.25
CA ARG A 73 1.23 -1.35 14.52
C ARG A 73 2.10 -0.38 15.30
N MET A 74 3.39 -0.67 15.43
CA MET A 74 4.33 0.22 16.14
C MET A 74 4.46 1.60 15.48
N LEU A 75 4.47 1.68 14.15
CA LEU A 75 4.52 2.93 13.41
C LEU A 75 3.22 3.74 13.58
N ARG A 76 2.07 3.07 13.44
CA ARG A 76 0.76 3.67 13.63
C ARG A 76 0.60 4.23 15.03
N ASP A 77 0.96 3.46 16.06
CA ASP A 77 0.82 3.89 17.46
C ASP A 77 1.74 5.08 17.80
N ARG A 78 2.73 5.38 16.95
CA ARG A 78 3.63 6.55 17.04
C ARG A 78 3.24 7.70 16.09
N GLY A 79 2.09 7.62 15.42
CA GLY A 79 1.60 8.66 14.51
C GLY A 79 2.35 8.75 13.18
N TYR A 80 3.09 7.71 12.77
CA TYR A 80 3.89 7.75 11.54
C TYR A 80 3.06 8.03 10.27
N TYR A 81 1.81 7.55 10.24
CA TYR A 81 0.89 7.70 9.12
C TYR A 81 -0.01 8.94 9.23
N ASP A 82 0.09 9.71 10.31
CA ASP A 82 -0.80 10.84 10.55
C ASP A 82 -0.56 11.93 9.51
N GLY A 83 -1.62 12.34 8.81
CA GLY A 83 -1.55 13.30 7.70
C GLY A 83 -1.12 12.71 6.35
N TYR A 84 -0.85 11.40 6.27
CA TYR A 84 -0.46 10.73 5.03
C TYR A 84 -1.54 9.78 4.52
N ASP A 85 -1.85 9.86 3.23
CA ASP A 85 -2.79 8.97 2.55
C ASP A 85 -2.09 7.74 1.93
N CYS A 86 -1.34 7.02 2.77
CA CYS A 86 -0.48 5.91 2.35
C CYS A 86 -0.97 4.54 2.82
N THR A 87 -2.17 4.47 3.41
CA THR A 87 -2.77 3.20 3.82
C THR A 87 -4.26 3.14 3.48
N THR A 88 -4.75 1.96 3.12
CA THR A 88 -6.20 1.69 3.00
C THR A 88 -6.56 0.34 3.60
N GLN A 89 -7.83 0.20 4.03
CA GLN A 89 -8.36 -1.04 4.61
C GLN A 89 -8.90 -1.97 3.51
N GLY A 90 -8.15 -3.03 3.21
CA GLY A 90 -8.49 -4.05 2.22
C GLY A 90 -8.43 -3.59 0.76
N TYR A 91 -8.46 -4.57 -0.15
CA TYR A 91 -8.32 -4.33 -1.58
C TYR A 91 -9.53 -3.62 -2.17
N ARG A 92 -10.72 -3.79 -1.58
CA ARG A 92 -11.93 -3.06 -2.02
C ARG A 92 -11.77 -1.55 -1.85
N ALA A 93 -11.16 -1.08 -0.75
CA ALA A 93 -10.93 0.34 -0.51
C ALA A 93 -9.81 0.87 -1.42
N MET A 94 -8.72 0.10 -1.55
CA MET A 94 -7.64 0.43 -2.48
C MET A 94 -8.15 0.57 -3.92
N LEU A 95 -8.95 -0.36 -4.42
CA LEU A 95 -9.50 -0.28 -5.79
C LEU A 95 -10.44 0.90 -5.97
N ARG A 96 -11.27 1.22 -4.96
CA ARG A 96 -12.08 2.45 -5.01
C ARG A 96 -11.22 3.70 -5.08
N LYS A 97 -10.12 3.75 -4.33
CA LYS A 97 -9.16 4.85 -4.41
C LYS A 97 -8.52 4.93 -5.80
N ALA A 98 -8.15 3.80 -6.39
CA ALA A 98 -7.51 3.74 -7.70
C ALA A 98 -8.40 4.21 -8.88
N VAL A 99 -9.72 4.17 -8.73
CA VAL A 99 -10.67 4.58 -9.78
C VAL A 99 -11.36 5.91 -9.50
N ARG A 100 -11.06 6.55 -8.36
CA ARG A 100 -11.54 7.91 -8.09
C ARG A 100 -10.83 8.88 -9.01
N SER A 101 -11.57 9.84 -9.55
CA SER A 101 -11.00 10.97 -10.28
C SER A 101 -10.18 11.82 -9.32
N ASP A 102 -8.97 12.20 -9.72
CA ASP A 102 -8.15 13.15 -8.97
C ASP A 102 -8.91 14.49 -8.92
N GLU A 103 -9.53 14.81 -7.78
CA GLU A 103 -9.80 16.21 -7.47
C GLU A 103 -8.44 16.88 -7.29
N PRO A 104 -8.20 18.03 -7.95
CA PRO A 104 -6.90 18.69 -7.85
C PRO A 104 -6.62 18.99 -6.38
N VAL A 105 -5.60 18.35 -5.83
CA VAL A 105 -5.05 18.69 -4.52
C VAL A 105 -4.59 20.15 -4.63
N ALA A 106 -5.30 21.05 -3.96
CA ALA A 106 -4.92 22.45 -3.88
C ALA A 106 -3.50 22.52 -3.29
N ILE A 107 -2.54 22.82 -4.17
CA ILE A 107 -1.16 23.12 -3.81
C ILE A 107 -1.19 24.39 -2.96
N ALA A 108 -1.16 24.23 -1.65
CA ALA A 108 -0.95 25.33 -0.72
C ALA A 108 0.42 25.95 -1.03
N SER A 109 0.38 27.22 -1.41
CA SER A 109 1.53 28.06 -1.76
C SER A 109 2.29 28.53 -0.54
#